data_AF-A0A3D0HJ73-F1
#
_entry.id   AF-A0A3D0HJ73-F1
#
_cell.length_a   1.000
_cell.length_b   1.000
_cell.length_c   1.000
_cell.angle_alpha   90.00
_cell.angle_beta   90.00
_cell.angle_gamma   90.00
#
_symmetry.space_group_name_H-M   'P 1'
#
loop_
_entity.id
_entity.type
_entity.pdbx_description
1 polymer ?
#
loop_
_entity_poly.entity_id
_entity_poly.type
_entity_poly.pdbx_seq_one_letter_code
_entity_poly.pdbx_strand_id
1 'polypeptide(L)'
;MSLVEERISCPLGQWKGKPGRCQLCNTVIESTRRRTWCSNKCAREWQRNHIWRFARSAAKRRAKYRCQRLGCTAERRDCEVNHINPRNGAGYGPGCHHHLNPDRHGVGGLEVLCHAHHAEVTAAQAKERAAKRAAKKLK
;
A
#
# COMPACT_ATOMS: atom_id res chain seq x y z
N MET A 1 15.13 -2.85 -6.99
CA MET A 1 14.28 -2.07 -7.92
C MET A 1 14.33 -0.61 -7.52
N SER A 2 14.59 0.27 -8.48
CA SER A 2 14.51 1.72 -8.34
C SER A 2 13.05 2.19 -8.27
N LEU A 3 12.84 3.42 -7.78
CA LEU A 3 11.51 4.07 -7.78
C LEU A 3 10.95 4.30 -9.19
N VAL A 4 11.80 4.28 -10.22
CA VAL A 4 11.39 4.41 -11.63
C VAL A 4 10.86 3.08 -12.13
N GLU A 5 11.62 2.00 -11.95
CA GLU A 5 11.21 0.64 -12.30
C GLU A 5 9.88 0.28 -11.62
N GLU A 6 9.75 0.58 -10.33
CA GLU A 6 8.52 0.29 -9.58
C GLU A 6 7.31 1.06 -10.14
N ARG A 7 7.50 2.31 -10.60
CA ARG A 7 6.43 3.08 -11.25
C ARG A 7 6.04 2.53 -12.62
N ILE A 8 7.00 2.00 -13.38
CA ILE A 8 6.75 1.38 -14.69
C ILE A 8 5.99 0.06 -14.53
N SER A 9 6.38 -0.74 -13.53
CA SER A 9 5.76 -2.04 -13.24
C SER A 9 4.52 -1.95 -12.36
N CYS A 10 4.18 -0.76 -11.87
CA CYS A 10 3.07 -0.55 -10.94
C CYS A 10 1.73 -1.00 -11.58
N PRO A 11 0.98 -1.92 -10.95
CA PRO A 11 -0.28 -2.41 -11.50
C PRO A 11 -1.41 -1.37 -11.51
N LEU A 12 -1.32 -0.31 -10.70
CA LEU A 12 -2.25 0.83 -10.73
C LEU A 12 -1.81 1.92 -11.73
N GLY A 13 -0.58 1.85 -12.21
CA GLY A 13 -0.01 2.79 -13.17
C GLY A 13 -0.06 2.26 -14.60
N GLN A 14 -0.13 3.17 -15.55
CA GLN A 14 -0.07 2.90 -16.98
C GLN A 14 1.20 3.46 -17.62
N TRP A 15 2.03 4.16 -16.84
CA TRP A 15 3.23 4.82 -17.35
C TRP A 15 4.26 3.83 -17.86
N LYS A 16 4.78 4.10 -19.06
CA LYS A 16 5.73 3.21 -19.75
C LYS A 16 7.17 3.74 -19.71
N GLY A 17 7.50 4.57 -18.74
CA GLY A 17 8.85 5.14 -18.57
C GLY A 17 9.18 6.31 -19.50
N LYS A 18 8.29 6.69 -20.42
CA LYS A 18 8.52 7.76 -21.39
C LYS A 18 8.46 9.15 -20.70
N PRO A 19 9.49 10.01 -20.87
CA PRO A 19 9.46 11.40 -20.40
C PRO A 19 8.27 12.20 -20.97
N GLY A 20 7.88 13.27 -20.29
CA GLY A 20 6.76 14.13 -20.73
C GLY A 20 5.38 13.49 -20.65
N ARG A 21 5.27 12.26 -20.12
CA ARG A 21 4.00 11.55 -19.90
C ARG A 21 3.68 11.42 -18.42
N CYS A 22 2.39 11.47 -18.12
CA CYS A 22 1.87 11.29 -16.77
C CYS A 22 2.29 9.94 -16.23
N GLN A 23 2.92 9.94 -15.05
CA GLN A 23 3.45 8.73 -14.44
C GLN A 23 2.38 7.83 -13.82
N LEU A 24 1.09 8.21 -13.93
CA LEU A 24 -0.06 7.38 -13.56
C LEU A 24 -0.83 6.92 -14.80
N CYS A 25 -1.35 7.83 -15.62
CA CYS A 25 -2.25 7.49 -16.73
C CYS A 25 -1.57 7.45 -18.11
N ASN A 26 -0.28 7.75 -18.21
CA ASN A 26 0.52 7.76 -19.44
C ASN A 26 0.12 8.78 -20.53
N THR A 27 -0.88 9.63 -20.28
CA THR A 27 -1.24 10.75 -21.15
C THR A 27 -0.07 11.75 -21.26
N VAL A 28 0.09 12.36 -22.43
CA VAL A 28 1.06 13.46 -22.64
C VAL A 28 0.73 14.62 -21.71
N ILE A 29 1.76 15.21 -21.12
CA ILE A 29 1.60 16.41 -20.28
C ILE A 29 1.82 17.63 -21.17
N GLU A 30 0.72 18.29 -21.54
CA GLU A 30 0.75 19.51 -22.37
C GLU A 30 1.06 20.77 -21.56
N SER A 31 0.99 20.69 -20.23
CA SER A 31 1.26 21.83 -19.35
C SER A 31 2.76 22.11 -19.22
N THR A 32 3.14 23.37 -19.42
CA THR A 32 4.52 23.86 -19.20
C THR A 32 4.99 23.78 -17.75
N ARG A 33 4.06 23.69 -16.78
CA ARG A 33 4.38 23.67 -15.33
C ARG A 33 4.39 22.27 -14.71
N ARG A 34 3.77 21.28 -15.36
CA ARG A 34 3.64 19.92 -14.81
C ARG A 34 4.67 19.01 -15.47
N ARG A 35 5.34 18.16 -14.67
CA ARG A 35 6.37 17.22 -15.18
C ARG A 35 6.08 15.75 -14.85
N THR A 36 5.38 15.48 -13.75
CA THR A 36 5.16 14.10 -13.26
C THR A 36 3.73 13.63 -13.49
N TRP A 37 2.74 14.51 -13.30
CA TRP A 37 1.33 14.17 -13.35
C TRP A 37 0.60 15.14 -14.27
N CYS A 38 -0.26 14.65 -15.17
CA CYS A 38 -1.08 15.52 -16.03
C CYS A 38 -2.12 16.33 -15.23
N SER A 39 -2.48 15.88 -14.01
CA SER A 39 -3.52 16.51 -13.18
C SER A 39 -3.32 16.26 -11.68
N ASN A 40 -3.93 17.12 -10.86
CA ASN A 40 -4.04 16.92 -9.42
C ASN A 40 -4.81 15.63 -9.07
N LYS A 41 -5.69 15.14 -9.95
CA LYS A 41 -6.37 13.85 -9.78
C LYS A 41 -5.36 12.70 -9.85
N CYS A 42 -4.51 12.68 -10.88
CA CYS A 42 -3.46 11.67 -11.01
C CYS A 42 -2.45 11.72 -9.86
N ALA A 43 -2.02 12.93 -9.47
CA ALA A 43 -1.12 13.10 -8.33
C ALA A 43 -1.71 12.52 -7.04
N ARG A 44 -2.96 12.86 -6.72
CA ARG A 44 -3.66 12.37 -5.52
C ARG A 44 -3.89 10.87 -5.56
N GLU A 45 -4.24 10.30 -6.72
CA GLU A 45 -4.43 8.86 -6.86
C GLU A 45 -3.13 8.09 -6.59
N TRP A 46 -2.01 8.55 -7.15
CA TRP A 46 -0.72 7.93 -6.88
C TRP A 46 -0.35 8.04 -5.40
N GLN A 47 -0.47 9.22 -4.80
CA GLN A 47 -0.20 9.45 -3.38
C GLN A 47 -1.03 8.54 -2.47
N ARG A 48 -2.34 8.41 -2.75
CA ARG A 48 -3.27 7.55 -1.98
C ARG A 48 -2.91 6.07 -1.97
N ASN A 49 -2.10 5.61 -2.91
CA ASN A 49 -1.71 4.20 -3.01
C ASN A 49 -0.21 3.98 -2.77
N HIS A 50 0.63 5.00 -2.81
CA HIS A 50 2.09 4.80 -2.75
C HIS A 50 2.77 5.53 -1.59
N ILE A 51 2.13 6.51 -0.95
CA ILE A 51 2.72 7.22 0.18
C ILE A 51 1.95 6.86 1.45
N TRP A 52 2.65 6.32 2.45
CA TRP A 52 2.06 5.80 3.68
C TRP A 52 1.04 6.74 4.33
N ARG A 53 1.39 8.03 4.52
CA ARG A 53 0.48 9.01 5.14
C ARG A 53 -0.89 9.07 4.46
N PHE A 54 -0.90 9.05 3.13
CA PHE A 54 -2.14 9.16 2.34
C PHE A 54 -2.85 7.82 2.21
N ALA A 55 -2.11 6.74 2.03
CA ALA A 55 -2.65 5.38 1.97
C ALA A 55 -3.29 4.97 3.30
N ARG A 56 -2.62 5.22 4.44
CA ARG A 56 -3.16 5.03 5.78
C ARG A 56 -4.47 5.79 5.98
N SER A 57 -4.50 7.08 5.60
CA SER A 57 -5.71 7.90 5.70
C SER A 57 -6.85 7.37 4.81
N ALA A 58 -6.53 6.93 3.59
CA ALA A 58 -7.50 6.37 2.66
C ALA A 58 -8.05 5.02 3.14
N ALA A 59 -7.21 4.14 3.70
CA ALA A 59 -7.63 2.87 4.30
C ALA A 59 -8.59 3.08 5.47
N LYS A 60 -8.25 3.99 6.40
CA LYS A 60 -9.14 4.37 7.52
C LYS A 60 -10.48 4.90 7.03
N ARG A 61 -10.50 5.79 6.04
CA ARG A 61 -11.76 6.31 5.46
C ARG A 61 -12.59 5.21 4.82
N ARG A 62 -11.98 4.30 4.03
CA ARG A 62 -12.67 3.17 3.40
C ARG A 62 -13.33 2.26 4.43
N ALA A 63 -12.65 1.99 5.54
CA ALA A 63 -13.18 1.20 6.64
C ALA A 63 -14.12 1.98 7.58
N LYS A 64 -14.49 3.22 7.25
CA LYS A 64 -15.29 4.12 8.11
C LYS A 64 -14.71 4.26 9.53
N TYR A 65 -13.38 4.19 9.65
CA TYR A 65 -12.62 4.20 10.91
C TYR A 65 -13.02 3.07 11.88
N ARG A 66 -13.56 1.95 11.38
CA ARG A 66 -13.93 0.78 12.18
C ARG A 66 -13.01 -0.39 11.87
N CYS A 67 -12.87 -1.28 12.86
CA CYS A 67 -12.23 -2.57 12.67
C CYS A 67 -12.98 -3.36 11.59
N GLN A 68 -12.26 -4.00 10.68
CA GLN A 68 -12.84 -4.78 9.58
C GLN A 68 -13.10 -6.24 9.96
N ARG A 69 -12.84 -6.65 11.21
CA ARG A 69 -13.24 -7.96 11.71
C ARG A 69 -14.74 -7.98 12.00
N LEU A 70 -15.40 -9.05 11.57
CA LEU A 70 -16.84 -9.22 11.69
C LEU A 70 -17.27 -9.15 13.17
N GLY A 71 -18.34 -8.40 13.46
CA GLY A 71 -18.87 -8.26 14.83
C GLY A 71 -18.03 -7.39 15.77
N CYS A 72 -16.89 -6.84 15.33
CA CYS A 72 -16.06 -6.01 16.20
C CYS A 72 -16.68 -4.62 16.42
N THR A 73 -16.86 -4.25 17.69
CA THR A 73 -17.44 -2.97 18.12
C THR A 73 -16.42 -1.99 18.68
N ALA A 74 -15.12 -2.28 18.52
CA ALA A 74 -14.05 -1.45 19.05
C ALA A 74 -14.16 0.04 18.64
N GLU A 75 -13.65 0.90 19.52
CA GLU A 75 -13.69 2.34 19.32
C GLU A 75 -12.85 2.76 18.10
N ARG A 76 -13.29 3.83 17.42
CA ARG A 76 -12.62 4.31 16.21
C ARG A 76 -11.17 4.72 16.46
N ARG A 77 -10.89 5.23 17.66
CA ARG A 77 -9.55 5.67 18.09
C ARG A 77 -8.58 4.51 18.26
N ASP A 78 -9.09 3.33 18.59
CA ASP A 78 -8.28 2.11 18.81
C ASP A 78 -7.97 1.39 17.50
N CYS A 79 -8.52 1.88 16.37
CA CYS A 79 -8.32 1.29 15.05
C CYS A 79 -7.08 1.85 14.35
N GLU A 80 -6.21 0.95 13.92
CA GLU A 80 -4.99 1.20 13.18
C GLU A 80 -4.97 0.48 11.84
N VAL A 81 -4.00 0.85 11.00
CA VAL A 81 -3.88 0.29 9.65
C VAL A 81 -2.80 -0.77 9.68
N ASN A 82 -3.15 -1.97 9.25
CA ASN A 82 -2.24 -3.08 9.06
C ASN A 82 -2.00 -3.33 7.56
N HIS A 83 -0.79 -3.75 7.22
CA HIS A 83 -0.50 -4.33 5.91
C HIS A 83 -0.93 -5.80 5.92
N ILE A 84 -1.83 -6.18 5.02
CA ILE A 84 -2.28 -7.57 4.86
C ILE A 84 -1.06 -8.45 4.54
N ASN A 85 -0.25 -7.99 3.58
CA ASN A 85 1.05 -8.59 3.30
C ASN A 85 2.14 -7.93 4.14
N PRO A 86 2.76 -8.65 5.10
CA PRO A 86 3.71 -8.06 6.02
C PRO A 86 4.97 -7.57 5.32
N ARG A 87 5.46 -6.40 5.74
CA ARG A 87 6.63 -5.73 5.16
C ARG A 87 7.98 -6.31 5.58
N ASN A 88 8.04 -7.10 6.66
CA ASN A 88 9.25 -7.78 7.15
C ASN A 88 10.54 -6.90 7.16
N GLY A 89 10.43 -5.64 7.60
CA GLY A 89 11.57 -4.73 7.70
C GLY A 89 11.88 -3.88 6.46
N ALA A 90 11.07 -3.96 5.39
CA ALA A 90 11.31 -3.22 4.14
C ALA A 90 11.06 -1.69 4.21
N GLY A 91 10.82 -1.13 5.40
CA GLY A 91 10.61 0.31 5.62
C GLY A 91 9.26 0.86 5.12
N TYR A 92 9.05 2.17 5.36
CA TYR A 92 7.83 2.94 5.02
C TYR A 92 8.04 3.95 3.87
N GLY A 93 9.10 3.75 3.07
CA GLY A 93 9.33 4.55 1.87
C GLY A 93 8.20 4.39 0.85
N PRO A 94 8.02 5.33 -0.10
CA PRO A 94 6.95 5.21 -1.07
C PRO A 94 7.02 3.91 -1.87
N GLY A 95 5.88 3.24 -2.09
CA GLY A 95 5.82 2.14 -3.04
C GLY A 95 4.52 1.33 -3.07
N CYS A 96 4.49 0.34 -3.96
CA CYS A 96 3.30 -0.46 -4.30
C CYS A 96 2.74 -1.28 -3.13
N HIS A 97 3.59 -1.58 -2.15
CA HIS A 97 3.19 -2.24 -0.92
C HIS A 97 2.20 -1.40 -0.06
N HIS A 98 1.97 -0.14 -0.39
CA HIS A 98 0.94 0.69 0.24
C HIS A 98 -0.40 0.71 -0.51
N HIS A 99 -0.55 -0.07 -1.59
CA HIS A 99 -1.80 -0.13 -2.32
C HIS A 99 -2.95 -0.48 -1.39
N LEU A 100 -4.07 0.23 -1.54
CA LEU A 100 -5.23 0.06 -0.68
C LEU A 100 -5.79 -1.36 -0.75
N ASN A 101 -5.77 -1.96 -1.93
CA ASN A 101 -6.14 -3.35 -2.19
C ASN A 101 -4.92 -4.11 -2.69
N PRO A 102 -4.88 -5.44 -2.51
CA PRO A 102 -3.88 -6.26 -3.18
C PRO A 102 -3.96 -6.09 -4.70
N ASP A 103 -2.80 -6.05 -5.36
CA ASP A 103 -2.73 -6.07 -6.81
C ASP A 103 -2.83 -7.51 -7.37
N ARG A 104 -2.72 -7.66 -8.70
CA ARG A 104 -2.78 -8.95 -9.39
C ARG A 104 -1.68 -9.96 -9.00
N HIS A 105 -0.59 -9.48 -8.41
CA HIS A 105 0.50 -10.31 -7.87
C HIS A 105 0.36 -10.50 -6.35
N GLY A 106 -0.76 -10.04 -5.79
CA GLY A 106 -1.04 -10.05 -4.37
C GLY A 106 -0.29 -8.97 -3.58
N VAL A 107 0.51 -8.09 -4.20
CA VAL A 107 1.31 -7.09 -3.46
C VAL A 107 0.41 -5.93 -2.99
N GLY A 108 0.74 -5.38 -1.82
CA GLY A 108 -0.07 -4.34 -1.17
C GLY A 108 -1.17 -4.90 -0.29
N GLY A 109 -2.30 -4.19 -0.24
CA GLY A 109 -3.43 -4.52 0.62
C GLY A 109 -3.29 -3.95 2.03
N LEU A 110 -4.17 -3.01 2.36
CA LEU A 110 -4.27 -2.43 3.69
C LEU A 110 -5.60 -2.84 4.33
N GLU A 111 -5.55 -3.24 5.59
CA GLU A 111 -6.75 -3.45 6.41
C GLU A 111 -6.74 -2.54 7.64
N VAL A 112 -7.91 -2.33 8.24
CA VAL A 112 -8.08 -1.56 9.46
C VAL A 112 -8.53 -2.49 10.57
N LEU A 113 -7.75 -2.54 11.65
CA LEU A 113 -7.96 -3.42 12.78
C LEU A 113 -7.92 -2.62 14.07
N CYS A 114 -8.70 -3.02 15.07
CA CYS A 114 -8.44 -2.55 16.43
C CYS A 114 -7.14 -3.16 16.97
N HIS A 115 -6.59 -2.56 18.02
CA HIS A 115 -5.36 -3.03 18.64
C HIS A 115 -5.37 -4.55 18.97
N ALA A 116 -6.47 -5.06 19.55
CA ALA A 116 -6.60 -6.48 19.90
C ALA A 116 -6.49 -7.41 18.68
N HIS A 117 -7.30 -7.17 17.64
CA HIS A 117 -7.23 -7.96 16.41
C HIS A 117 -5.93 -7.76 15.65
N HIS A 118 -5.33 -6.57 15.71
CA HIS A 118 -4.02 -6.33 15.10
C HIS A 118 -2.91 -7.14 15.79
N ALA A 119 -2.95 -7.27 17.12
CA ALA A 119 -2.03 -8.11 17.87
C ALA A 119 -2.17 -9.59 17.45
N GLU A 120 -3.39 -10.08 17.25
CA GLU A 120 -3.63 -11.45 16.76
C GLU A 120 -2.99 -11.70 15.39
N VAL A 121 -3.21 -10.82 14.39
CA VAL A 121 -2.59 -11.04 13.08
C VAL A 121 -1.08 -10.84 13.13
N THR A 122 -0.57 -9.91 13.95
CA THR A 122 0.87 -9.72 14.13
C THR A 122 1.51 -10.97 14.71
N ALA A 123 0.88 -11.61 15.69
CA ALA A 123 1.32 -12.88 16.25
C ALA A 123 1.29 -14.01 15.21
N ALA A 124 0.23 -14.11 14.41
CA ALA A 124 0.14 -15.09 13.32
C ALA A 124 1.25 -14.90 12.27
N GLN A 125 1.47 -13.67 11.81
CA GLN A 125 2.55 -13.31 10.89
C GLN A 125 3.93 -13.60 11.49
N ALA A 126 4.12 -13.39 12.79
CA ALA A 126 5.36 -13.70 13.48
C ALA A 126 5.64 -15.21 13.52
N LYS A 127 4.61 -16.03 13.79
CA LYS A 127 4.70 -17.49 13.72
C LYS A 127 5.07 -17.97 12.31
N GLU A 128 4.42 -17.42 11.28
CA GLU A 128 4.71 -17.74 9.88
C GLU A 128 6.16 -17.39 9.50
N ARG A 129 6.65 -16.21 9.90
CA ARG A 129 8.06 -15.83 9.72
C ARG A 129 9.02 -16.80 10.41
N ALA A 130 8.70 -17.22 11.64
CA ALA A 130 9.53 -18.16 12.39
C ALA A 130 9.61 -19.52 11.67
N ALA A 131 8.47 -20.05 11.21
CA ALA A 131 8.39 -21.29 10.45
C ALA A 131 9.21 -21.21 9.14
N LYS A 132 9.09 -20.11 8.38
CA LYS A 132 9.89 -19.89 7.15
C LYS A 132 11.39 -19.87 7.43
N ARG A 133 11.83 -19.24 8.54
CA ARG A 133 13.24 -19.23 8.94
C ARG A 133 13.74 -20.62 9.33
N ALA A 134 12.94 -21.40 10.06
CA ALA A 134 13.29 -22.77 10.44
C ALA A 134 13.43 -23.67 9.19
N ALA A 135 12.47 -23.62 8.28
CA ALA A 135 12.51 -24.38 7.03
C ALA A 135 13.72 -24.02 6.15
N LYS A 136 14.13 -22.74 6.13
CA LYS A 136 15.32 -22.30 5.39
C LYS A 136 16.63 -22.83 5.99
N LYS A 137 16.69 -23.07 7.31
CA LYS A 137 17.88 -23.64 7.97
C LYS A 137 18.04 -25.15 7.73
N LEU A 138 16.95 -25.83 7.34
CA LEU A 138 16.93 -27.27 7.10
C LEU A 138 17.25 -27.65 5.64
N LYS A 139 17.43 -26.65 4.77
CA LYS A 139 17.85 -26.78 3.37
C LYS A 139 19.30 -26.32 3.24
#